data_AF-A0A396GIE1-F1
#
_entry.id   AF-A0A396GIE1-F1
#
_cell.length_a   1.000
_cell.length_b   1.000
_cell.length_c   1.000
_cell.angle_alpha   90.00
_cell.angle_beta   90.00
_cell.angle_gamma   90.00
#
_symmetry.space_group_name_H-M   'P 1'
#
loop_
_entity.id
_entity.type
_entity.pdbx_description
1 polymer ?
#
loop_
_entity_poly.entity_id
_entity_poly.type
_entity_poly.pdbx_seq_one_letter_code
_entity_poly.pdbx_strand_id
1 'polypeptide(L)'
;MADADFYLPDDLWERICTFLNDEDGKDNNCYLKYVSLVSKKFPAITNSIRFSLTIRKETRPFLTPIFHRFPNLTSLDLSRFRGNYRVDRNTFLTEISCYPLNITLLNFANSALIPLNGLRAFSQNTTTLTSLNCSYKDSISTTD
;
A
#
# COMPACT_ATOMS: atom_id res chain seq x y z
N MET A 1 -43.09 -12.42 13.58
CA MET A 1 -42.36 -11.92 12.39
C MET A 1 -40.91 -12.26 12.61
N ALA A 2 -40.38 -13.22 11.84
CA ALA A 2 -38.94 -13.47 11.84
C ALA A 2 -38.31 -12.31 11.07
N ASP A 3 -37.50 -11.50 11.74
CA ASP A 3 -36.53 -10.65 11.06
C ASP A 3 -35.70 -11.60 10.20
N ALA A 4 -35.93 -11.58 8.89
CA ALA A 4 -35.02 -12.16 7.94
C ALA A 4 -33.76 -11.30 8.05
N ASP A 5 -32.85 -11.74 8.94
CA ASP A 5 -31.55 -11.14 9.12
C ASP A 5 -30.83 -11.34 7.79
N PHE A 6 -30.96 -10.36 6.88
CA PHE A 6 -30.31 -10.30 5.57
C PHE A 6 -28.80 -10.06 5.78
N TYR A 7 -28.17 -10.91 6.58
CA TYR A 7 -26.73 -10.97 6.72
C TYR A 7 -26.17 -11.66 5.48
N LEU A 8 -25.75 -10.82 4.53
CA LEU A 8 -24.86 -11.25 3.46
C LEU A 8 -23.60 -11.88 4.08
N PRO A 9 -23.18 -13.08 3.63
CA PRO A 9 -21.89 -13.67 3.99
C PRO A 9 -20.71 -12.74 3.68
N ASP A 10 -19.61 -12.91 4.41
CA ASP A 10 -18.41 -12.07 4.28
C ASP A 10 -17.87 -12.08 2.84
N ASP A 11 -17.90 -13.21 2.13
CA ASP A 11 -17.48 -13.34 0.72
C ASP A 11 -18.28 -12.45 -0.25
N LEU A 12 -19.59 -12.26 0.01
CA LEU A 12 -20.42 -11.37 -0.81
C LEU A 12 -20.12 -9.91 -0.51
N TRP A 13 -19.86 -9.58 0.76
CA TRP A 13 -19.42 -8.25 1.14
C TRP A 13 -18.04 -7.92 0.59
N GLU A 14 -17.10 -8.87 0.56
CA GLU A 14 -15.79 -8.70 -0.09
C GLU A 14 -15.98 -8.35 -1.56
N ARG A 15 -16.89 -9.05 -2.27
CA ARG A 15 -17.17 -8.78 -3.68
C ARG A 15 -17.81 -7.40 -3.92
N ILE A 16 -18.75 -7.00 -3.06
CA ILE A 16 -19.35 -5.64 -3.09
C ILE A 16 -18.29 -4.58 -2.81
N CYS A 17 -17.48 -4.77 -1.76
CA CYS A 17 -16.44 -3.80 -1.40
C CYS A 17 -15.34 -3.74 -2.46
N THR A 18 -15.00 -4.85 -3.10
CA THR A 18 -14.04 -4.89 -4.23
C THR A 18 -14.58 -4.09 -5.40
N PHE A 19 -15.86 -4.26 -5.75
CA PHE A 19 -16.52 -3.45 -6.78
C PHE A 19 -16.46 -1.95 -6.47
N LEU A 20 -16.68 -1.55 -5.20
CA LEU A 20 -16.55 -0.15 -4.75
C LEU A 20 -15.11 0.38 -4.77
N ASN A 21 -14.10 -0.48 -4.82
CA ASN A 21 -12.69 -0.13 -4.81
C ASN A 21 -12.06 -0.12 -6.22
N ASP A 22 -12.69 -0.79 -7.20
CA ASP A 22 -12.22 -0.89 -8.59
C ASP A 22 -12.60 0.32 -9.46
N GLU A 23 -13.46 1.24 -8.97
CA GLU A 23 -13.76 2.47 -9.70
C GLU A 23 -12.59 3.45 -9.62
N ASP A 24 -11.73 3.35 -10.62
CA ASP A 24 -10.84 4.35 -11.21
C ASP A 24 -9.68 4.95 -10.38
N GLY A 25 -8.64 5.26 -11.13
CA GLY A 25 -7.27 5.44 -10.66
C GLY A 25 -7.07 6.53 -9.61
N LYS A 26 -6.10 6.22 -8.72
CA LYS A 26 -5.20 7.16 -8.04
C LYS A 26 -5.61 7.77 -6.70
N ASP A 27 -6.84 7.66 -6.23
CA ASP A 27 -7.20 8.03 -4.84
C ASP A 27 -8.55 7.49 -4.34
N ASN A 28 -9.20 6.56 -5.06
CA ASN A 28 -10.60 6.17 -4.82
C ASN A 28 -10.81 5.18 -3.65
N ASN A 29 -9.92 5.23 -2.66
CA ASN A 29 -10.10 4.54 -1.37
C ASN A 29 -11.13 5.25 -0.45
N CYS A 30 -11.84 6.25 -0.98
CA CYS A 30 -12.81 7.03 -0.21
C CYS A 30 -14.04 6.18 0.16
N TYR A 31 -14.55 5.34 -0.74
CA TYR A 31 -15.75 4.54 -0.49
C TYR A 31 -15.54 3.48 0.59
N LEU A 32 -14.41 2.76 0.57
CA LEU A 32 -14.08 1.79 1.63
C LEU A 32 -13.96 2.45 3.01
N LYS A 33 -13.48 3.69 3.07
CA LYS A 33 -13.44 4.45 4.33
C LYS A 33 -14.84 4.61 4.91
N TYR A 34 -15.83 4.97 4.10
CA TYR A 34 -17.21 5.12 4.56
C TYR A 34 -17.82 3.78 4.96
N VAL A 35 -17.63 2.72 4.16
CA VAL A 35 -18.15 1.38 4.46
C VAL A 35 -17.58 0.84 5.77
N SER A 36 -16.29 1.08 6.04
CA SER A 36 -15.64 0.67 7.29
C SER A 36 -16.22 1.35 8.54
N LEU A 37 -16.97 2.45 8.40
CA LEU A 37 -17.60 3.18 9.51
C LEU A 37 -19.03 2.73 9.79
N VAL A 38 -19.68 1.99 8.88
CA VAL A 38 -21.09 1.60 9.00
C VAL A 38 -21.30 0.43 9.96
N SER A 39 -20.32 -0.46 10.12
CA SER A 39 -20.41 -1.62 11.01
C SER A 39 -19.06 -2.07 11.51
N LYS A 40 -19.01 -2.70 12.68
CA LYS A 40 -17.79 -3.32 13.25
C LYS A 40 -17.28 -4.52 12.44
N LYS A 41 -18.10 -5.10 11.57
CA LYS A 41 -17.68 -6.21 10.69
C LYS A 41 -16.93 -5.73 9.44
N PHE A 42 -17.26 -4.55 8.92
CA PHE A 42 -16.66 -4.04 7.68
C PHE A 42 -15.18 -3.66 7.79
N PRO A 43 -14.62 -3.24 8.93
CA PRO A 43 -13.19 -3.04 9.07
C PRO A 43 -12.36 -4.26 8.68
N ALA A 44 -12.75 -5.48 9.08
CA ALA A 44 -12.02 -6.69 8.74
C ALA A 44 -12.04 -6.96 7.22
N ILE A 45 -13.22 -6.85 6.61
CA ILE A 45 -13.47 -7.06 5.17
C ILE A 45 -12.74 -6.00 4.33
N THR A 46 -12.88 -4.73 4.69
CA THR A 46 -12.21 -3.62 3.97
C THR A 46 -10.69 -3.68 4.10
N ASN A 47 -10.17 -4.28 5.18
CA ASN A 47 -8.75 -4.50 5.36
C ASN A 47 -8.21 -5.68 4.52
N SER A 48 -8.98 -6.77 4.37
CA SER A 48 -8.55 -7.96 3.60
C SER A 48 -8.47 -7.68 2.10
N ILE A 49 -9.35 -6.84 1.56
CA ILE A 49 -9.39 -6.50 0.13
C ILE A 49 -8.38 -5.42 -0.28
N ARG A 50 -7.59 -4.89 0.66
CA ARG A 50 -6.65 -3.81 0.37
C ARG A 50 -5.29 -4.34 -0.08
N PHE A 51 -5.10 -4.39 -1.40
CA PHE A 51 -3.86 -4.87 -2.02
C PHE A 51 -2.79 -3.79 -2.24
N SER A 52 -3.18 -2.51 -2.27
CA SER A 52 -2.26 -1.40 -2.54
C SER A 52 -2.34 -0.30 -1.49
N LEU A 53 -1.19 0.29 -1.17
CA LEU A 53 -1.06 1.37 -0.21
C LEU A 53 -0.12 2.46 -0.73
N THR A 54 -0.65 3.69 -0.79
CA THR A 54 0.16 4.87 -1.02
C THR A 54 0.80 5.33 0.29
N ILE A 55 2.13 5.29 0.31
CA ILE A 55 2.94 5.76 1.43
C ILE A 55 3.18 7.25 1.28
N ARG A 56 3.02 7.97 2.39
CA ARG A 56 3.36 9.39 2.50
C ARG A 56 4.32 9.60 3.67
N LYS A 57 4.87 10.81 3.82
CA LYS A 57 5.76 11.10 4.95
C LYS A 57 5.04 10.91 6.30
N GLU A 58 3.75 11.22 6.32
CA GLU A 58 2.88 11.15 7.49
C GLU A 58 2.54 9.70 7.88
N THR A 59 2.74 8.71 6.99
CA THR A 59 2.44 7.30 7.31
C THR A 59 3.57 6.61 8.08
N ARG A 60 4.76 7.22 8.13
CA ARG A 60 5.95 6.65 8.78
C ARG A 60 5.75 6.23 10.26
N PRO A 61 5.17 7.05 11.16
CA PRO A 61 4.94 6.62 12.55
C PRO A 61 3.91 5.49 12.69
N PHE A 62 3.17 5.17 11.64
CA PHE A 62 2.09 4.19 11.65
C PHE A 62 2.38 2.95 10.79
N LEU A 63 3.62 2.72 10.36
CA LEU A 63 3.94 1.59 9.47
C LEU A 63 3.59 0.24 10.07
N THR A 64 4.03 -0.04 11.31
CA THR A 64 3.71 -1.28 12.01
C THR A 64 2.20 -1.55 12.09
N PRO A 65 1.36 -0.63 12.62
CA PRO A 65 -0.07 -0.89 12.67
C PRO A 65 -0.71 -0.96 11.28
N ILE A 66 -0.20 -0.22 10.28
CA ILE A 66 -0.71 -0.27 8.90
C ILE A 66 -0.45 -1.65 8.26
N PHE A 67 0.76 -2.18 8.39
CA PHE A 67 1.12 -3.48 7.81
C PHE A 67 0.44 -4.64 8.51
N HIS A 68 0.24 -4.55 9.84
CA HIS A 68 -0.60 -5.52 10.55
C HIS A 68 -2.07 -5.41 10.12
N ARG A 69 -2.55 -4.20 9.81
CA ARG A 69 -3.93 -3.96 9.41
C ARG A 69 -4.23 -4.52 8.02
N PHE A 70 -3.30 -4.48 7.09
CA PHE A 70 -3.50 -4.89 5.69
C PHE A 70 -2.65 -6.12 5.35
N PRO A 71 -3.11 -7.33 5.69
CA PRO A 71 -2.32 -8.56 5.54
C PRO A 71 -2.08 -8.96 4.09
N ASN A 72 -2.99 -8.57 3.19
CA ASN A 72 -2.94 -8.93 1.76
C ASN A 72 -2.27 -7.85 0.90
N LEU A 73 -1.45 -6.98 1.50
CA LEU A 73 -0.78 -5.90 0.80
C LEU A 73 0.31 -6.45 -0.13
N THR A 74 0.17 -6.22 -1.42
CA THR A 74 1.12 -6.65 -2.46
C THR A 74 1.77 -5.50 -3.21
N SER A 75 1.20 -4.29 -3.10
CA SER A 75 1.66 -3.10 -3.82
C SER A 75 1.93 -1.94 -2.86
N LEU A 76 3.11 -1.34 -2.98
CA LEU A 76 3.49 -0.11 -2.28
C LEU A 76 3.73 1.03 -3.26
N ASP A 77 3.02 2.13 -3.08
CA ASP A 77 3.14 3.32 -3.90
C ASP A 77 3.84 4.46 -3.14
N LEU A 78 5.08 4.74 -3.56
CA LEU A 78 5.93 5.82 -3.06
C LEU A 78 5.98 7.02 -4.01
N SER A 79 5.11 7.08 -5.04
CA SER A 79 5.09 8.18 -6.02
C SER A 79 4.72 9.53 -5.41
N ARG A 80 3.96 9.50 -4.31
CA ARG A 80 3.52 10.68 -3.56
C ARG A 80 4.30 10.94 -2.28
N PHE A 81 5.40 10.23 -2.09
CA PHE A 81 6.27 10.43 -0.94
C PHE A 81 6.98 11.79 -1.05
N ARG A 82 6.37 12.84 -0.48
CA ARG A 82 6.93 14.20 -0.43
C ARG A 82 8.10 14.25 0.54
N GLY A 83 9.28 13.96 0.00
CA GLY A 83 10.58 14.19 0.62
C GLY A 83 11.58 14.37 -0.50
N ASN A 84 12.08 15.60 -0.70
CA ASN A 84 13.03 15.90 -1.78
C ASN A 84 14.44 15.34 -1.51
N TYR A 85 14.62 14.60 -0.41
CA TYR A 85 15.93 14.11 0.00
C TYR A 85 16.02 12.60 -0.25
N ARG A 86 16.98 12.20 -1.09
CA ARG A 86 17.35 10.77 -1.34
C ARG A 86 17.47 9.99 -0.03
N VAL A 87 18.04 10.63 0.99
CA VAL A 87 18.25 10.08 2.34
C VAL A 87 16.94 9.55 2.92
N ASP A 88 15.85 10.34 2.86
CA ASP A 88 14.57 9.96 3.46
C ASP A 88 13.97 8.69 2.82
N ARG A 89 14.10 8.53 1.48
CA ARG A 89 13.62 7.34 0.77
C ARG A 89 14.50 6.13 1.01
N ASN A 90 15.83 6.30 1.05
CA ASN A 90 16.76 5.23 1.40
C ASN A 90 16.45 4.72 2.81
N THR A 91 16.38 5.63 3.79
CA THR A 91 16.04 5.28 5.18
C THR A 91 14.67 4.61 5.27
N PHE A 92 13.67 5.12 4.55
CA PHE A 92 12.33 4.52 4.54
C PHE A 92 12.35 3.09 3.99
N LEU A 93 13.02 2.84 2.87
CA LEU A 93 13.12 1.48 2.29
C LEU A 93 13.86 0.51 3.18
N THR A 94 14.94 0.96 3.82
CA THR A 94 15.67 0.16 4.81
C THR A 94 14.76 -0.16 6.00
N GLU A 95 13.98 0.79 6.49
CA GLU A 95 13.03 0.58 7.58
C GLU A 95 11.92 -0.43 7.21
N ILE A 96 11.30 -0.29 6.03
CA ILE A 96 10.26 -1.24 5.60
C ILE A 96 10.81 -2.63 5.27
N SER A 97 12.10 -2.75 4.94
CA SER A 97 12.75 -4.05 4.68
C SER A 97 12.81 -4.95 5.92
N CYS A 98 12.64 -4.39 7.11
CA CYS A 98 12.60 -5.16 8.36
C CYS A 98 11.25 -5.84 8.62
N TYR A 99 10.23 -5.53 7.81
CA TYR A 99 8.90 -6.14 7.95
C TYR A 99 8.77 -7.35 7.00
N PRO A 100 8.10 -8.42 7.42
CA PRO A 100 7.85 -9.60 6.59
C PRO A 100 6.73 -9.32 5.58
N LEU A 101 7.01 -8.46 4.60
CA LEU A 101 6.04 -8.05 3.58
C LEU A 101 6.24 -8.82 2.26
N ASN A 102 5.14 -9.30 1.70
CA ASN A 102 5.10 -9.97 0.39
C ASN A 102 4.74 -8.99 -0.74
N ILE A 103 5.55 -7.94 -0.88
CA ILE A 103 5.33 -6.90 -1.89
C ILE A 103 5.80 -7.37 -3.26
N THR A 104 4.88 -7.42 -4.22
CA THR A 104 5.15 -7.76 -5.62
C THR A 104 5.38 -6.53 -6.48
N LEU A 105 4.80 -5.38 -6.13
CA LEU A 105 4.93 -4.13 -6.86
C LEU A 105 5.42 -2.98 -5.97
N LEU A 106 6.48 -2.31 -6.41
CA LEU A 106 7.00 -1.10 -5.76
C LEU A 106 7.03 0.06 -6.75
N ASN A 107 6.27 1.13 -6.46
CA ASN A 107 6.11 2.27 -7.36
C ASN A 107 6.86 3.52 -6.87
N PHE A 108 7.81 3.99 -7.68
CA PHE A 108 8.60 5.22 -7.52
C PHE A 108 8.32 6.25 -8.61
N ALA A 109 7.20 6.15 -9.32
CA ALA A 109 6.86 7.11 -10.37
C ALA A 109 6.93 8.54 -9.83
N ASN A 110 7.38 9.50 -10.66
CA ASN A 110 7.47 10.91 -10.28
C ASN A 110 8.42 11.18 -9.09
N SER A 111 9.34 10.25 -8.81
CA SER A 111 10.47 10.47 -7.91
C SER A 111 11.60 11.13 -8.67
N ALA A 112 12.15 12.23 -8.16
CA ALA A 112 13.35 12.84 -8.74
C ALA A 112 14.53 11.86 -8.82
N LEU A 113 14.66 10.92 -7.86
CA LEU A 113 15.87 10.12 -7.66
C LEU A 113 15.54 8.67 -7.25
N ILE A 114 16.38 7.71 -7.64
CA ILE A 114 16.23 6.29 -7.28
C ILE A 114 17.00 6.00 -5.97
N PRO A 115 16.36 5.49 -4.91
CA PRO A 115 17.03 5.13 -3.65
C PRO A 115 17.76 3.78 -3.76
N LEU A 116 18.97 3.78 -4.34
CA LEU A 116 19.72 2.54 -4.63
C LEU A 116 20.06 1.73 -3.37
N ASN A 117 20.59 2.37 -2.32
CA ASN A 117 20.89 1.69 -1.06
C ASN A 117 19.65 1.12 -0.38
N GLY A 118 18.55 1.87 -0.39
CA GLY A 118 17.26 1.42 0.12
C GLY A 118 16.72 0.22 -0.65
N LEU A 119 16.80 0.24 -1.99
CA LEU A 119 16.40 -0.88 -2.84
C LEU A 119 17.28 -2.11 -2.61
N ARG A 120 18.59 -1.93 -2.44
CA ARG A 120 19.52 -3.02 -2.09
C ARG A 120 19.10 -3.68 -0.78
N ALA A 121 18.92 -2.90 0.29
CA ALA A 121 18.47 -3.41 1.58
C ALA A 121 17.11 -4.13 1.47
N PHE A 122 16.15 -3.53 0.75
CA PHE A 122 14.84 -4.11 0.53
C PHE A 122 14.93 -5.47 -0.20
N SER A 123 15.73 -5.55 -1.26
CA SER A 123 15.90 -6.79 -2.06
C SER A 123 16.58 -7.94 -1.31
N GLN A 124 17.31 -7.66 -0.22
CA GLN A 124 17.92 -8.69 0.59
C GLN A 124 16.89 -9.44 1.45
N ASN A 125 15.80 -8.77 1.82
CA ASN A 125 14.80 -9.31 2.73
C ASN A 125 13.49 -9.71 2.02
N THR A 126 13.21 -9.20 0.82
CA THR A 126 12.06 -9.63 0.01
C THR A 126 12.49 -10.32 -1.28
N THR A 127 11.90 -11.49 -1.54
CA THR A 127 12.06 -12.24 -2.80
C THR A 127 10.84 -12.15 -3.70
N THR A 128 9.77 -11.49 -3.22
CA THR A 128 8.46 -11.47 -3.89
C THR A 128 8.29 -10.35 -4.92
N LEU A 129 9.23 -9.40 -4.97
CA LEU A 129 9.14 -8.24 -5.84
C LEU A 129 9.31 -8.63 -7.32
N THR A 130 8.26 -8.46 -8.11
CA THR A 130 8.24 -8.77 -9.55
C THR A 130 8.16 -7.54 -10.44
N SER A 131 7.71 -6.41 -9.88
CA SER A 131 7.50 -5.16 -10.63
C SER A 131 8.06 -3.95 -9.89
N LEU A 132 8.87 -3.17 -10.60
CA LEU A 132 9.45 -1.92 -10.11
C LEU A 132 9.10 -0.79 -11.10
N ASN A 133 8.19 0.11 -10.70
CA ASN A 133 7.83 1.26 -11.53
C ASN A 133 8.73 2.45 -11.18
N CYS A 134 9.53 2.90 -12.14
CA CYS A 134 10.42 4.06 -12.03
C CYS A 134 10.14 5.15 -13.07
N SER A 135 8.90 5.22 -13.58
CA SER A 135 8.52 6.18 -14.62
C SER A 135 8.66 7.64 -14.19
N TYR A 136 8.79 8.55 -15.18
CA TYR A 136 8.92 10.00 -14.99
C TYR A 136 10.15 10.40 -14.14
N LYS A 137 11.31 9.88 -14.53
CA LYS A 137 12.60 10.25 -13.95
C LYS A 137 13.38 11.11 -14.93
N ASP A 138 13.74 12.31 -14.48
CA ASP A 138 14.55 13.24 -15.26
C ASP A 138 16.01 12.75 -15.41
N SER A 139 16.49 11.89 -14.49
CA SER A 139 17.80 11.24 -14.61
C SER A 139 17.93 9.99 -13.72
N ILE A 140 18.71 9.01 -14.17
CA ILE A 140 19.22 7.92 -13.34
C ILE A 140 20.63 8.35 -12.89
N SER A 141 20.72 9.17 -11.86
CA SER A 141 22.02 9.47 -11.25
C SER A 141 22.53 8.22 -10.55
N THR A 142 23.70 7.73 -10.98
CA THR A 142 24.41 6.54 -10.51
C THR A 142 25.24 6.78 -9.24
N THR A 143 25.27 8.01 -8.75
CA THR A 143 26.02 8.42 -7.55
C THR A 143 25.05 8.57 -6.38
N ASP A 144 25.35 7.91 -5.27
CA ASP A 144 24.70 8.14 -3.97
C ASP A 144 25.17 9.44 -3.33
#